data_AF-A0A7L0MSJ1-F1
#
_entry.id   AF-A0A7L0MSJ1-F1
#
_cell.length_a   1.000
_cell.length_b   1.000
_cell.length_c   1.000
_cell.angle_alpha   90.00
_cell.angle_beta   90.00
_cell.angle_gamma   90.00
#
_symmetry.space_group_name_H-M   'P 1'
#
loop_
_entity.id
_entity.type
_entity.pdbx_description
1 polymer ?
#
loop_
_entity_poly.entity_id
_entity_poly.type
_entity_poly.pdbx_seq_one_letter_code
_entity_poly.pdbx_strand_id
1 'polypeptide(L)'
;MLRFAVTLFAVIMSSTCQKFGCLEGSTHKLKPSPEPNMRECTLYSKSSCCYADFTVQLARSPVIKISNSYWNRCGQLSKPCEDFMKKIECFYRCSPYAARWIHPSYTAAIRSVPLCQNFCDDWYEACKDDSTCVRNWLTDWERDRSGENHCNNECILYSEV
;
A
#
# COMPACT_ATOMS: atom_id res chain seq x y z
N MET A 1 -6.46 -64.74 -6.08
CA MET A 1 -5.52 -63.89 -5.29
C MET A 1 -5.60 -62.47 -5.84
N LEU A 2 -6.38 -61.60 -5.19
CA LEU A 2 -6.62 -60.23 -5.66
C LEU A 2 -5.60 -59.28 -5.00
N ARG A 3 -4.67 -58.71 -5.79
CA ARG A 3 -3.68 -57.76 -5.29
C ARG A 3 -4.24 -56.34 -5.39
N PHE A 4 -4.61 -55.75 -4.27
CA PHE A 4 -4.93 -54.33 -4.18
C PHE A 4 -3.64 -53.52 -4.26
N ALA A 5 -3.43 -52.82 -5.37
CA ALA A 5 -2.35 -51.85 -5.51
C ALA A 5 -2.82 -50.52 -4.89
N VAL A 6 -2.28 -50.19 -3.71
CA VAL A 6 -2.49 -48.88 -3.08
C VAL A 6 -1.53 -47.90 -3.75
N THR A 7 -2.02 -47.12 -4.71
CA THR A 7 -1.27 -46.01 -5.31
C THR A 7 -1.23 -44.84 -4.32
N LEU A 8 -0.08 -44.63 -3.69
CA LEU A 8 0.20 -43.48 -2.85
C LEU A 8 0.40 -42.24 -3.75
N PHE A 9 -0.61 -41.36 -3.85
CA PHE A 9 -0.44 -40.06 -4.48
C PHE A 9 0.42 -39.18 -3.55
N ALA A 10 1.71 -39.05 -3.86
CA ALA A 10 2.57 -38.07 -3.22
C ALA A 10 2.15 -36.67 -3.68
N VAL A 11 1.49 -35.92 -2.80
CA VAL A 11 1.21 -34.49 -3.03
C VAL A 11 2.52 -33.74 -2.86
N ILE A 12 3.18 -33.43 -3.98
CA ILE A 12 4.35 -32.54 -3.99
C ILE A 12 3.83 -31.14 -3.71
N MET A 13 3.78 -30.75 -2.44
CA MET A 13 3.58 -29.36 -2.06
C MET A 13 4.80 -28.58 -2.53
N SER A 14 4.67 -27.92 -3.69
CA SER A 14 5.64 -26.93 -4.16
C SER A 14 5.66 -25.80 -3.13
N SER A 15 6.59 -25.85 -2.18
CA SER A 15 6.85 -24.77 -1.25
C SER A 15 7.43 -23.61 -2.06
N THR A 16 6.56 -22.72 -2.55
CA THR A 16 7.00 -21.42 -3.06
C THR A 16 7.81 -20.78 -1.95
N CYS A 17 9.10 -20.54 -2.20
CA CYS A 17 9.98 -19.86 -1.25
C CYS A 17 9.35 -18.50 -0.95
N GLN A 18 8.73 -18.37 0.22
CA GLN A 18 8.11 -17.13 0.64
C GLN A 18 9.22 -16.10 0.71
N LYS A 19 9.16 -15.03 -0.10
CA LYS A 19 10.20 -14.00 -0.10
C LYS A 19 10.19 -13.33 1.28
N PHE A 20 11.12 -13.71 2.16
CA PHE A 20 11.24 -13.21 3.54
C PHE A 20 11.84 -11.79 3.63
N GLY A 21 11.65 -10.98 2.59
CA GLY A 21 12.21 -9.64 2.44
C GLY A 21 11.12 -8.59 2.30
N CYS A 22 11.53 -7.34 2.24
CA CYS A 22 10.63 -6.24 1.91
C CYS A 22 10.48 -6.11 0.38
N LEU A 23 9.59 -5.21 -0.05
CA LEU A 23 9.55 -4.77 -1.43
C LEU A 23 10.87 -4.05 -1.78
N GLU A 24 11.26 -4.07 -3.04
CA GLU A 24 12.47 -3.41 -3.52
C GLU A 24 12.13 -2.01 -4.06
N GLY A 25 11.37 -1.25 -3.27
CA GLY A 25 11.11 0.17 -3.53
C GLY A 25 12.18 1.07 -2.93
N SER A 26 12.21 2.33 -3.36
CA SER A 26 13.25 3.30 -2.98
C SER A 26 13.32 3.61 -1.47
N THR A 27 12.24 3.37 -0.73
CA THR A 27 12.12 3.69 0.71
C THR A 27 12.01 2.44 1.59
N HIS A 28 12.12 1.26 1.02
CA HIS A 28 12.00 0.01 1.74
C HIS A 28 13.36 -0.45 2.26
N LYS A 29 13.36 -1.02 3.46
CA LYS A 29 14.51 -1.77 4.01
C LYS A 29 14.76 -3.03 3.20
N LEU A 30 15.92 -3.66 3.36
CA LEU A 30 16.17 -4.98 2.76
C LEU A 30 15.33 -6.09 3.42
N LYS A 31 15.16 -6.04 4.74
CA LYS A 31 14.44 -7.02 5.54
C LYS A 31 13.65 -6.32 6.66
N PRO A 32 12.52 -6.89 7.08
CA PRO A 32 11.76 -6.32 8.18
C PRO A 32 12.54 -6.42 9.49
N SER A 33 12.49 -5.36 10.30
CA SER A 33 13.06 -5.33 11.65
C SER A 33 12.30 -4.33 12.53
N PRO A 34 12.44 -4.39 13.87
CA PRO A 34 11.77 -3.44 14.76
C PRO A 34 12.13 -1.97 14.47
N GLU A 35 11.15 -1.09 14.61
CA GLU A 35 11.24 0.37 14.47
C GLU A 35 10.51 1.02 15.66
N PRO A 36 11.20 1.24 16.80
CA PRO A 36 10.54 1.67 18.04
C PRO A 36 10.06 3.13 18.01
N ASN A 37 10.58 3.96 17.11
CA ASN A 37 10.36 5.41 17.09
C ASN A 37 9.35 5.87 16.02
N MET A 38 8.50 4.97 15.53
CA MET A 38 7.48 5.29 14.53
C MET A 38 6.46 6.29 15.09
N ARG A 39 6.20 7.37 14.34
CA ARG A 39 5.21 8.41 14.68
C ARG A 39 3.83 8.12 14.10
N GLU A 40 3.79 7.27 13.08
CA GLU A 40 2.59 6.71 12.44
C GLU A 40 2.93 5.30 11.94
N CYS A 41 1.96 4.51 11.47
CA CYS A 41 2.15 3.14 11.01
C CYS A 41 2.62 2.18 12.13
N THR A 42 2.32 2.52 13.39
CA THR A 42 2.82 1.82 14.59
C THR A 42 2.37 0.37 14.69
N LEU A 43 1.33 -0.02 13.93
CA LEU A 43 0.93 -1.41 13.70
C LEU A 43 2.13 -2.29 13.28
N TYR A 44 3.10 -1.72 12.57
CA TYR A 44 4.28 -2.44 12.07
C TYR A 44 5.54 -2.24 12.94
N SER A 45 5.46 -1.54 14.07
CA SER A 45 6.63 -1.18 14.91
C SER A 45 7.51 -2.36 15.35
N LYS A 46 6.94 -3.55 15.59
CA LYS A 46 7.70 -4.74 16.01
C LYS A 46 8.42 -5.44 14.85
N SER A 47 7.99 -5.19 13.61
CA SER A 47 8.54 -5.79 12.39
C SER A 47 8.12 -4.95 11.18
N SER A 48 8.98 -4.00 10.79
CA SER A 48 8.67 -2.99 9.77
C SER A 48 9.65 -3.04 8.60
N CYS A 49 9.11 -2.86 7.40
CA CYS A 49 9.83 -2.67 6.14
C CYS A 49 10.13 -1.21 5.79
N CYS A 50 9.61 -0.24 6.55
CA CYS A 50 9.98 1.17 6.44
C CYS A 50 10.83 1.58 7.65
N TYR A 51 11.58 2.67 7.51
CA TYR A 51 12.28 3.32 8.62
C TYR A 51 11.34 4.28 9.37
N ALA A 52 11.58 4.53 10.66
CA ALA A 52 10.75 5.43 11.45
C ALA A 52 10.70 6.88 10.92
N ASP A 53 11.74 7.35 10.23
CA ASP A 53 11.81 8.69 9.62
C ASP A 53 10.72 8.94 8.57
N PHE A 54 10.40 7.93 7.76
CA PHE A 54 9.31 7.96 6.79
C PHE A 54 7.98 8.30 7.48
N THR A 55 7.72 7.69 8.63
CA THR A 55 6.45 7.83 9.34
C THR A 55 6.19 9.24 9.88
N VAL A 56 7.23 10.07 9.99
CA VAL A 56 7.10 11.47 10.43
C VAL A 56 6.24 12.28 9.45
N GLN A 57 6.31 11.98 8.14
CA GLN A 57 5.52 12.65 7.11
C GLN A 57 4.00 12.39 7.27
N LEU A 58 3.65 11.27 7.89
CA LEU A 58 2.27 10.85 8.11
C LEU A 58 1.72 11.26 9.49
N ALA A 59 2.58 11.72 10.40
CA ALA A 59 2.24 11.92 11.80
C ALA A 59 1.33 13.13 12.07
N ARG A 60 1.32 14.10 11.14
CA ARG A 60 0.51 15.32 11.27
C ARG A 60 -0.65 15.27 10.28
N SER A 61 -1.82 15.68 10.76
CA SER A 61 -3.01 15.92 9.96
C SER A 61 -3.26 17.43 9.95
N PRO A 62 -3.57 18.05 8.80
CA PRO A 62 -3.70 17.44 7.48
C PRO A 62 -2.37 16.93 6.87
N VAL A 63 -2.42 15.78 6.18
CA VAL A 63 -1.33 15.28 5.34
C VAL A 63 -1.41 16.01 3.99
N ILE A 64 -0.45 16.92 3.76
CA ILE A 64 -0.40 17.70 2.52
C ILE A 64 0.38 16.95 1.43
N LYS A 65 1.54 16.39 1.81
CA LYS A 65 2.50 15.80 0.87
C LYS A 65 3.25 14.65 1.51
N ILE A 66 3.48 13.59 0.75
CA ILE A 66 4.38 12.49 1.08
C ILE A 66 5.40 12.37 -0.04
N SER A 67 6.69 12.51 0.29
CA SER A 67 7.76 12.61 -0.71
C SER A 67 7.39 13.67 -1.76
N ASN A 68 7.20 13.30 -3.03
CA ASN A 68 6.81 14.20 -4.13
C ASN A 68 5.31 14.14 -4.48
N SER A 69 4.49 13.46 -3.68
CA SER A 69 3.05 13.30 -3.96
C SER A 69 2.21 14.14 -3.00
N TYR A 70 1.54 15.17 -3.52
CA TYR A 70 0.53 15.94 -2.82
C TYR A 70 -0.79 15.18 -2.77
N TRP A 71 -1.39 15.16 -1.58
CA TRP A 71 -2.69 14.54 -1.32
C TRP A 71 -3.86 15.52 -1.41
N ASN A 72 -3.57 16.82 -1.48
CA ASN A 72 -4.56 17.88 -1.44
C ASN A 72 -4.77 18.61 -2.79
N ARG A 73 -4.49 17.95 -3.91
CA ARG A 73 -4.60 18.58 -5.26
C ARG A 73 -6.01 19.02 -5.62
N CYS A 74 -7.03 18.39 -5.04
CA CYS A 74 -8.44 18.75 -5.20
C CYS A 74 -9.07 19.30 -3.90
N GLY A 75 -8.25 19.88 -3.03
CA GLY A 75 -8.67 20.29 -1.69
C GLY A 75 -8.19 19.34 -0.60
N GLN A 76 -8.37 19.74 0.65
CA GLN A 76 -7.92 18.94 1.79
C GLN A 76 -8.84 17.73 1.97
N LEU A 77 -8.27 16.52 2.02
CA LEU A 77 -9.03 15.32 2.34
C LEU A 77 -9.69 15.44 3.72
N SER A 78 -10.91 14.95 3.82
CA SER A 78 -11.62 14.73 5.08
C SER A 78 -10.79 13.81 5.97
N LYS A 79 -10.93 14.00 7.30
CA LYS A 79 -10.18 13.19 8.27
C LYS A 79 -10.40 11.68 8.09
N PRO A 80 -11.64 11.18 7.88
CA PRO A 80 -11.88 9.76 7.62
C PRO A 80 -11.18 9.26 6.35
N CYS A 81 -11.27 9.99 5.24
CA CYS A 81 -10.61 9.61 3.99
C CYS A 81 -9.08 9.58 4.15
N GLU A 82 -8.50 10.61 4.76
CA GLU A 82 -7.06 10.67 5.07
C GLU A 82 -6.61 9.46 5.91
N ASP A 83 -7.39 9.03 6.91
CA ASP A 83 -7.05 7.86 7.72
C ASP A 83 -6.97 6.57 6.92
N PHE A 84 -7.84 6.36 5.93
CA PHE A 84 -7.74 5.21 5.03
C PHE A 84 -6.53 5.31 4.09
N MET A 85 -6.29 6.48 3.52
CA MET A 85 -5.10 6.73 2.70
C MET A 85 -3.81 6.45 3.48
N LYS A 86 -3.74 6.88 4.74
CA LYS A 86 -2.62 6.58 5.65
C LYS A 86 -2.47 5.08 5.90
N LYS A 87 -3.56 4.34 6.15
CA LYS A 87 -3.51 2.87 6.34
C LYS A 87 -2.90 2.16 5.13
N ILE A 88 -3.28 2.57 3.92
CA ILE A 88 -2.74 2.00 2.67
C ILE A 88 -1.28 2.35 2.46
N GLU A 89 -0.89 3.61 2.68
CA GLU A 89 0.51 4.01 2.58
C GLU A 89 1.38 3.27 3.62
N CYS A 90 0.90 3.16 4.86
CA CYS A 90 1.54 2.38 5.91
C CYS A 90 1.68 0.90 5.54
N PHE A 91 0.64 0.28 4.96
CA PHE A 91 0.71 -1.11 4.50
C PHE A 91 1.79 -1.27 3.43
N TYR A 92 1.75 -0.46 2.38
CA TYR A 92 2.69 -0.55 1.27
C TYR A 92 4.14 -0.33 1.73
N ARG A 93 4.38 0.66 2.59
CA ARG A 93 5.74 1.04 3.02
C ARG A 93 6.28 0.15 4.12
N CYS A 94 5.47 -0.18 5.11
CA CYS A 94 5.95 -0.69 6.39
C CYS A 94 5.58 -2.15 6.64
N SER A 95 4.57 -2.72 5.96
CA SER A 95 4.16 -4.10 6.22
C SER A 95 5.30 -5.09 5.95
N PRO A 96 5.63 -5.97 6.91
CA PRO A 96 6.63 -7.04 6.71
C PRO A 96 6.11 -8.12 5.75
N TYR A 97 4.85 -8.04 5.35
CA TYR A 97 4.17 -9.03 4.52
C TYR A 97 3.78 -8.53 3.14
N ALA A 98 3.95 -7.24 2.83
CA ALA A 98 3.57 -6.69 1.52
C ALA A 98 4.26 -7.42 0.35
N ALA A 99 5.52 -7.83 0.53
CA ALA A 99 6.30 -8.57 -0.47
C ALA A 99 5.74 -9.97 -0.79
N ARG A 100 4.79 -10.50 -0.02
CA ARG A 100 4.06 -11.74 -0.37
C ARG A 100 3.24 -11.58 -1.65
N TRP A 101 2.91 -10.34 -2.01
CA TRP A 101 2.15 -9.98 -3.21
C TRP A 101 2.99 -9.16 -4.19
N ILE A 102 4.32 -9.29 -4.14
CA ILE A 102 5.24 -8.58 -5.05
C ILE A 102 4.89 -8.88 -6.51
N HIS A 103 4.92 -7.86 -7.36
CA HIS A 103 4.72 -8.05 -8.79
C HIS A 103 5.96 -8.76 -9.40
N PRO A 104 5.79 -9.81 -10.22
CA PRO A 104 6.91 -10.63 -10.72
C PRO A 104 7.92 -9.83 -11.55
N SER A 105 7.46 -8.84 -12.31
CA SER A 105 8.30 -7.99 -13.17
C SER A 105 8.71 -6.65 -12.54
N TYR A 106 8.12 -6.26 -11.42
CA TYR A 106 8.30 -4.93 -10.82
C TYR A 106 8.40 -5.08 -9.31
N THR A 107 9.62 -5.21 -8.79
CA THR A 107 9.86 -5.63 -7.41
C THR A 107 9.52 -4.57 -6.35
N ALA A 108 9.28 -3.32 -6.77
CA ALA A 108 8.70 -2.28 -5.93
C ALA A 108 7.16 -2.35 -5.88
N ALA A 109 6.50 -3.01 -6.83
CA ALA A 109 5.05 -3.04 -6.94
C ALA A 109 4.45 -4.27 -6.25
N ILE A 110 3.17 -4.15 -5.89
CA ILE A 110 2.33 -5.23 -5.36
C ILE A 110 1.14 -5.47 -6.28
N ARG A 111 0.65 -6.71 -6.34
CA ARG A 111 -0.50 -7.10 -7.15
C ARG A 111 -1.38 -8.09 -6.39
N SER A 112 -2.70 -7.91 -6.49
CA SER A 112 -3.69 -8.84 -5.94
C SER A 112 -3.55 -9.06 -4.43
N VAL A 113 -3.29 -7.99 -3.67
CA VAL A 113 -3.42 -8.01 -2.21
C VAL A 113 -4.90 -8.20 -1.85
N PRO A 114 -5.28 -9.24 -1.09
CA PRO A 114 -6.66 -9.50 -0.72
C PRO A 114 -7.08 -8.56 0.42
N LEU A 115 -7.62 -7.41 0.07
CA LEU A 115 -8.26 -6.54 1.04
C LEU A 115 -9.62 -7.13 1.45
N CYS A 116 -9.95 -7.03 2.74
CA CYS A 116 -11.28 -7.39 3.22
C CYS A 116 -12.33 -6.49 2.55
N GLN A 117 -13.46 -7.06 2.13
CA GLN A 117 -14.51 -6.30 1.45
C GLN A 117 -14.96 -5.08 2.28
N ASN A 118 -15.29 -5.29 3.55
CA ASN A 118 -15.71 -4.19 4.43
C ASN A 118 -14.66 -3.07 4.54
N PHE A 119 -13.37 -3.38 4.45
CA PHE A 119 -12.34 -2.34 4.46
C PHE A 119 -12.43 -1.46 3.21
N CYS A 120 -12.70 -2.05 2.05
CA CYS A 120 -12.90 -1.31 0.80
C CYS A 120 -14.19 -0.49 0.85
N ASP A 121 -15.27 -1.08 1.36
CA ASP A 121 -16.57 -0.40 1.49
C ASP A 121 -16.46 0.80 2.44
N ASP A 122 -15.85 0.61 3.62
CA ASP A 122 -15.65 1.69 4.60
C ASP A 122 -14.71 2.78 4.06
N TRP A 123 -13.69 2.42 3.27
CA TRP A 123 -12.81 3.39 2.63
C TRP A 123 -13.60 4.22 1.61
N TYR A 124 -14.39 3.58 0.75
CA TYR A 124 -15.24 4.29 -0.21
C TYR A 124 -16.19 5.25 0.50
N GLU A 125 -16.92 4.78 1.52
CA GLU A 125 -17.85 5.64 2.28
C GLU A 125 -17.14 6.80 2.98
N ALA A 126 -15.90 6.59 3.45
CA ALA A 126 -15.10 7.64 4.06
C ALA A 126 -14.64 8.73 3.08
N CYS A 127 -14.49 8.39 1.79
CA CYS A 127 -13.97 9.29 0.76
C CYS A 127 -15.02 9.79 -0.25
N LYS A 128 -16.23 9.23 -0.29
CA LYS A 128 -17.20 9.46 -1.38
C LYS A 128 -17.56 10.94 -1.66
N ASP A 129 -17.44 11.79 -0.63
CA ASP A 129 -17.72 13.24 -0.70
C ASP A 129 -16.43 14.09 -0.79
N ASP A 130 -15.25 13.47 -0.73
CA ASP A 130 -13.96 14.09 -1.05
C ASP A 130 -13.78 14.22 -2.57
N SER A 131 -12.86 15.07 -3.02
CA SER A 131 -12.61 15.28 -4.45
C SER A 131 -11.26 14.73 -4.91
N THR A 132 -11.21 14.25 -6.15
CA THR A 132 -9.97 13.85 -6.84
C THR A 132 -10.08 14.15 -8.34
N CYS A 133 -8.93 14.22 -9.02
CA CYS A 133 -8.83 14.42 -10.46
C CYS A 133 -8.25 13.18 -11.18
N VAL A 134 -7.99 12.11 -10.43
CA VAL A 134 -7.37 10.88 -10.93
C VAL A 134 -8.14 9.65 -10.46
N ARG A 135 -8.27 8.67 -11.36
CA ARG A 135 -8.80 7.35 -11.03
C ARG A 135 -7.70 6.42 -10.54
N ASN A 136 -6.56 6.38 -11.23
CA ASN A 136 -5.37 5.67 -10.76
C ASN A 136 -4.36 6.64 -10.13
N TRP A 137 -4.31 6.62 -8.80
CA TRP A 137 -3.44 7.47 -7.99
C TRP A 137 -1.93 7.22 -8.16
N LEU A 138 -1.54 6.16 -8.88
CA LEU A 138 -0.14 5.86 -9.19
C LEU A 138 0.29 6.43 -10.56
N THR A 139 -0.61 6.42 -11.56
CA THR A 139 -0.25 6.64 -12.97
C THR A 139 -0.88 7.87 -13.62
N ASP A 140 -2.06 8.31 -13.17
CA ASP A 140 -2.88 9.25 -13.96
C ASP A 140 -2.51 10.73 -13.69
N TRP A 141 -1.39 10.98 -13.00
CA TRP A 141 -0.90 12.31 -12.70
C TRP A 141 0.02 12.83 -13.81
N GLU A 142 -0.08 14.13 -14.11
CA GLU A 142 1.03 14.83 -14.73
C GLU A 142 2.14 15.03 -13.70
N ARG A 143 3.41 14.89 -14.11
CA ARG A 143 4.55 15.13 -13.23
C ARG A 143 5.42 16.25 -13.77
N ASP A 144 5.71 17.22 -12.91
CA ASP A 144 6.62 18.30 -13.25
C ASP A 144 8.10 17.88 -13.19
N ARG A 145 9.00 18.82 -13.46
CA ARG A 145 10.46 18.58 -13.43
C ARG A 145 11.00 18.17 -12.07
N SER A 146 10.32 18.52 -10.98
CA SER A 146 10.66 18.11 -9.62
C SER A 146 10.03 16.76 -9.22
N GLY A 147 9.19 16.20 -10.11
CA GLY A 147 8.48 14.94 -9.91
C GLY A 147 7.19 15.09 -9.12
N GLU A 148 6.73 16.31 -8.86
CA GLU A 148 5.47 16.56 -8.17
C GLU A 148 4.27 16.24 -9.05
N ASN A 149 3.25 15.61 -8.48
CA ASN A 149 2.02 15.26 -9.18
C ASN A 149 1.12 16.47 -9.41
N HIS A 150 0.50 16.61 -10.57
CA HIS A 150 -0.46 17.67 -10.91
C HIS A 150 -1.68 17.08 -11.61
N CYS A 151 -2.85 17.69 -11.40
CA CYS A 151 -4.07 17.30 -12.09
C CYS A 151 -4.00 17.74 -13.56
N ASN A 152 -4.47 16.86 -14.46
CA ASN A 152 -4.75 17.19 -15.86
C ASN A 152 -6.26 17.28 -16.16
N ASN A 153 -7.10 16.76 -15.26
CA ASN A 153 -8.56 16.80 -15.33
C ASN A 153 -9.14 17.69 -14.24
N GLU A 154 -10.43 18.01 -14.38
CA GLU A 154 -11.20 18.67 -13.33
C GLU A 154 -11.31 17.78 -12.08
N CYS A 155 -11.42 18.43 -10.92
CA CYS A 155 -11.68 17.75 -9.66
C CYS A 155 -13.16 17.39 -9.58
N ILE A 156 -13.45 16.10 -9.42
CA ILE A 156 -14.80 15.55 -9.26
C ILE A 156 -14.89 14.83 -7.91
N LEU A 157 -16.12 14.53 -7.46
CA LEU A 157 -16.31 13.76 -6.24
C LEU A 157 -15.77 12.35 -6.40
N TYR A 158 -15.23 11.77 -5.33
CA TYR A 158 -14.69 10.41 -5.33
C TYR A 158 -15.74 9.36 -5.71
N SER A 159 -17.02 9.64 -5.45
CA SER A 159 -18.17 8.84 -5.86
C SER A 159 -18.49 8.86 -7.36
N GLU A 160 -17.89 9.79 -8.12
CA GLU A 160 -18.12 10.00 -9.55
C GLU A 160 -16.97 9.49 -10.44
N VAL A 161 -15.88 9.01 -9.82
CA VAL A 161 -14.61 8.59 -10.48
C VAL A 161 -14.66 7.18 -11.06
#